data_AF-A0A662PQ95-F1
#
_entry.id   AF-A0A662PQ95-F1
#
_cell.length_a   1.000
_cell.length_b   1.000
_cell.length_c   1.000
_cell.angle_alpha   90.00
_cell.angle_beta   90.00
_cell.angle_gamma   90.00
#
_symmetry.space_group_name_H-M   'P 1'
#
loop_
_entity.id
_entity.type
_entity.pdbx_description
1 polymer ?
#
loop_
_entity_poly.entity_id
_entity_poly.type
_entity_poly.pdbx_seq_one_letter_code
_entity_poly.pdbx_strand_id
1 'polypeptide(L)'
;MSLKELFEPLKTSDSVTVHITSHAIIRLKERKVKDYEKLNQKITEGIILNVIRNGKYWVGSRDIKIATKKYTLACTVQEKKLIVKTVMQTRKDFWEKFVRKAKPTPWKRILIARS
;
A
#
# COMPACT_ATOMS: atom_id res chain seq x y z
N MET A 1 8.33 17.66 10.59
CA MET A 1 7.28 16.69 10.96
C MET A 1 7.68 15.32 10.45
N SER A 2 7.74 14.32 11.32
CA SER A 2 8.13 12.96 10.99
C SER A 2 6.99 12.22 10.27
N LEU A 3 7.33 11.15 9.53
CA LEU A 3 6.33 10.32 8.88
C LEU A 3 5.35 9.66 9.88
N LYS A 4 5.81 9.39 11.11
CA LYS A 4 4.95 8.87 12.18
C LYS A 4 3.90 9.90 12.60
N GLU A 5 4.30 11.15 12.79
CA GLU A 5 3.40 12.26 13.13
C GLU A 5 2.36 12.49 12.03
N LEU A 6 2.79 12.43 10.76
CA LEU A 6 1.88 12.54 9.62
C LEU A 6 0.92 11.34 9.52
N PHE A 7 1.35 10.15 9.92
CA PHE A 7 0.54 8.93 9.85
C PHE A 7 -0.46 8.79 11.00
N GLU A 8 -0.15 9.31 12.18
CA GLU A 8 -1.01 9.18 13.36
C GLU A 8 -2.46 9.63 13.13
N PRO A 9 -2.76 10.81 12.54
CA PRO A 9 -4.13 11.20 12.24
C PRO A 9 -4.79 10.27 11.23
N LEU A 10 -4.06 9.76 10.22
CA LEU A 10 -4.62 8.76 9.30
C LEU A 10 -4.97 7.46 10.01
N LYS A 11 -4.12 7.01 10.95
CA LYS A 11 -4.31 5.76 11.69
C LYS A 11 -5.56 5.78 12.56
N THR A 12 -5.88 6.94 13.15
CA THR A 12 -7.03 7.11 14.06
C THR A 12 -8.37 7.23 13.33
N SER A 13 -8.36 7.50 12.02
CA SER A 13 -9.56 7.49 11.19
C SER A 13 -9.97 6.07 10.81
N ASP A 14 -11.27 5.78 10.85
CA ASP A 14 -11.83 4.52 10.32
C ASP A 14 -11.73 4.41 8.79
N SER A 15 -11.41 5.52 8.12
CA SER A 15 -11.30 5.60 6.66
C SER A 15 -9.99 6.21 6.17
N VAL A 16 -9.54 5.79 4.99
CA VAL A 16 -8.36 6.34 4.31
C VAL A 16 -8.64 6.63 2.84
N THR A 17 -8.20 7.80 2.39
CA THR A 17 -8.09 8.12 0.97
C THR A 17 -6.72 7.72 0.48
N VAL A 18 -6.68 6.91 -0.57
CA VAL A 18 -5.48 6.33 -1.17
C VAL A 18 -5.29 6.94 -2.55
N HIS A 19 -4.11 7.50 -2.79
CA HIS A 19 -3.70 7.92 -4.13
C HIS A 19 -2.62 6.96 -4.64
N ILE A 20 -2.78 6.48 -5.86
CA ILE A 20 -1.88 5.52 -6.48
C ILE A 20 -1.08 6.25 -7.55
N THR A 21 0.24 6.28 -7.42
CA THR A 21 1.08 6.94 -8.41
C THR A 21 1.12 6.14 -9.72
N SER A 22 1.35 6.82 -10.84
CA SER A 22 1.60 6.17 -12.13
C SER A 22 2.75 5.16 -12.04
N HIS A 23 3.79 5.48 -11.27
CA HIS A 23 4.90 4.56 -11.04
C HIS A 23 4.44 3.26 -10.34
N ALA A 24 3.59 3.33 -9.33
CA ALA A 24 3.04 2.14 -8.68
C ALA A 24 2.23 1.26 -9.64
N ILE A 25 1.44 1.89 -10.53
CA ILE A 25 0.64 1.19 -11.56
C ILE A 25 1.58 0.46 -12.54
N ILE A 26 2.57 1.15 -13.10
CA ILE A 26 3.55 0.58 -14.03
C ILE A 26 4.25 -0.61 -13.39
N ARG A 27 4.74 -0.45 -12.16
CA ARG A 27 5.42 -1.51 -11.40
C ARG A 27 4.52 -2.72 -11.14
N LEU A 28 3.22 -2.54 -10.92
CA LEU A 28 2.31 -3.67 -10.77
C LEU A 28 2.09 -4.40 -12.10
N LYS A 29 1.93 -3.65 -13.20
CA LYS A 29 1.79 -4.21 -14.55
C LYS A 29 3.02 -5.03 -14.93
N GLU A 30 4.23 -4.48 -14.82
CA GLU A 30 5.49 -5.19 -15.11
C GLU A 30 5.60 -6.55 -14.39
N ARG A 31 5.16 -6.62 -13.13
CA ARG A 31 5.19 -7.87 -12.34
C ARG A 31 4.15 -8.89 -12.78
N LYS A 32 3.16 -8.44 -13.54
CA LYS A 32 2.08 -9.22 -14.10
C LYS A 32 2.22 -9.39 -15.62
N VAL A 33 3.37 -9.04 -16.21
CA VAL A 33 4.07 -9.78 -17.26
C VAL A 33 3.22 -10.73 -18.11
N LYS A 34 2.99 -11.90 -17.52
CA LYS A 34 2.37 -13.09 -18.12
C LYS A 34 0.83 -13.05 -18.15
N ASP A 35 0.20 -12.18 -17.38
CA ASP A 35 -1.25 -12.00 -17.27
C ASP A 35 -1.75 -10.77 -18.08
N TYR A 36 -0.91 -10.25 -18.99
CA TYR A 36 -0.99 -8.87 -19.52
C TYR A 36 -2.26 -8.52 -20.31
N GLU A 37 -2.90 -9.49 -20.95
CA GLU A 37 -4.04 -9.19 -21.84
C GLU A 37 -5.24 -8.56 -21.11
N LYS A 38 -5.29 -8.58 -19.77
CA LYS A 38 -6.49 -8.16 -19.02
C LYS A 38 -6.26 -7.14 -17.91
N LEU A 39 -5.04 -6.62 -17.70
CA LEU A 39 -4.77 -5.70 -16.58
C LEU A 39 -5.18 -4.25 -16.85
N ASN A 40 -6.48 -3.99 -16.68
CA ASN A 40 -7.02 -2.64 -16.65
C ASN A 40 -6.78 -1.94 -15.29
N GLN A 41 -7.03 -0.64 -15.25
CA GLN A 41 -6.86 0.19 -14.06
C GLN A 41 -7.70 -0.31 -12.87
N LYS A 42 -8.93 -0.75 -13.12
CA LYS A 42 -9.84 -1.27 -12.08
C LYS A 42 -9.27 -2.51 -11.36
N ILE A 43 -8.63 -3.41 -12.09
CA ILE A 43 -7.97 -4.58 -11.50
C ILE A 43 -6.75 -4.17 -10.67
N THR A 44 -5.95 -3.21 -11.18
CA THR A 44 -4.79 -2.67 -10.46
C THR A 44 -5.20 -2.03 -9.14
N GLU A 45 -6.23 -1.18 -9.18
CA GLU A 45 -6.86 -0.57 -8.01
C GLU A 45 -7.37 -1.63 -7.03
N GLY A 46 -8.06 -2.66 -7.54
CA GLY A 46 -8.55 -3.78 -6.73
C GLY A 46 -7.44 -4.57 -6.03
N ILE A 47 -6.31 -4.80 -6.70
CA ILE A 47 -5.15 -5.46 -6.08
C ILE A 47 -4.59 -4.60 -4.94
N ILE A 48 -4.34 -3.31 -5.19
CA ILE A 48 -3.80 -2.40 -4.18
C ILE A 48 -4.76 -2.30 -2.99
N LEU A 49 -6.05 -2.16 -3.26
CA LEU A 49 -7.09 -2.11 -2.23
C LEU A 49 -7.13 -3.39 -1.39
N ASN A 50 -7.00 -4.56 -2.00
CA ASN A 50 -6.93 -5.83 -1.26
C ASN A 50 -5.65 -5.97 -0.44
N VAL A 51 -4.53 -5.43 -0.91
CA VAL A 51 -3.26 -5.41 -0.15
C VAL A 51 -3.38 -4.46 1.04
N ILE A 52 -4.03 -3.31 0.89
CA ILE A 52 -4.26 -2.37 2.00
C ILE A 52 -5.25 -2.97 3.00
N ARG A 53 -6.35 -3.57 2.54
CA ARG A 53 -7.39 -4.16 3.40
C ARG A 53 -6.88 -5.32 4.24
N ASN A 54 -6.15 -6.25 3.63
CA ASN A 54 -5.72 -7.50 4.28
C ASN A 54 -4.26 -7.45 4.75
N GLY A 55 -3.61 -6.30 4.56
CA GLY A 55 -2.19 -6.14 4.84
C GLY A 55 -1.89 -5.86 6.29
N LYS A 56 -0.61 -5.99 6.62
CA LYS A 56 -0.03 -5.43 7.83
C LYS A 56 0.81 -4.22 7.48
N TYR A 57 0.82 -3.20 8.32
CA TYR A 57 1.60 -2.00 8.14
C TYR A 57 2.74 -1.87 9.15
N TRP A 58 3.79 -1.17 8.73
CA TRP A 58 4.86 -0.69 9.59
C TRP A 58 5.29 0.70 9.12
N VAL A 59 5.50 1.62 10.06
CA VAL A 59 5.92 2.99 9.78
C VAL A 59 7.42 3.11 10.06
N GLY A 60 8.20 3.24 8.98
CA GLY A 60 9.62 3.51 9.04
C GLY A 60 9.93 5.00 9.08
N SER A 61 11.21 5.33 8.97
CA SER A 61 11.69 6.71 8.89
C SER A 61 11.43 7.35 7.53
N ARG A 62 11.45 6.56 6.44
CA ARG A 62 11.34 7.05 5.04
C ARG A 62 10.05 6.65 4.33
N ASP A 63 9.44 5.55 4.75
CA ASP A 63 8.24 5.00 4.13
C ASP A 63 7.33 4.31 5.14
N ILE A 64 6.06 4.20 4.76
CA ILE A 64 5.10 3.30 5.38
C ILE A 64 5.04 2.07 4.50
N LYS A 65 5.31 0.91 5.06
CA LYS A 65 5.19 -0.36 4.33
C LYS A 65 3.88 -1.00 4.67
N ILE A 66 3.10 -1.38 3.66
CA ILE A 66 1.90 -2.20 3.84
C ILE A 66 2.11 -3.47 3.04
N ALA A 67 2.13 -4.63 3.71
CA ALA A 67 2.48 -5.88 3.06
C ALA A 67 1.46 -6.99 3.36
N THR A 68 1.31 -7.85 2.36
CA THR A 68 0.77 -9.20 2.44
C THR A 68 1.89 -10.19 2.10
N LYS A 69 1.63 -11.50 2.17
CA LYS A 69 2.56 -12.53 1.69
C LYS A 69 2.96 -12.38 0.21
N LYS A 70 2.14 -11.71 -0.61
CA LYS A 70 2.33 -11.61 -2.06
C LYS A 70 2.87 -10.25 -2.51
N TYR A 71 2.33 -9.18 -1.96
CA TYR A 71 2.69 -7.82 -2.36
C TYR A 71 3.01 -6.92 -1.16
N THR A 72 4.00 -6.05 -1.37
CA THR A 72 4.40 -4.99 -0.45
C THR A 72 4.25 -3.65 -1.15
N LEU A 73 3.50 -2.75 -0.54
CA LEU A 73 3.36 -1.35 -0.95
C LEU A 73 4.36 -0.52 -0.15
N ALA A 74 5.10 0.35 -0.82
CA ALA A 74 5.81 1.44 -0.15
C ALA A 74 4.98 2.72 -0.31
N CYS A 75 4.61 3.30 0.82
CA CYS A 75 3.68 4.41 0.91
C CYS A 75 4.34 5.62 1.60
N THR A 76 3.71 6.77 1.43
CA THR A 76 3.95 7.98 2.24
C THR A 76 2.61 8.63 2.57
N VAL A 77 2.62 9.66 3.39
CA VAL A 77 1.46 10.50 3.65
C VAL A 77 1.69 11.88 3.03
N GLN A 78 0.67 12.39 2.34
CA GLN A 78 0.63 13.76 1.83
C GLN A 78 -0.82 14.25 1.87
N GLU A 79 -1.06 15.48 2.33
CA GLU A 79 -2.42 16.07 2.37
C GLU A 79 -3.49 15.16 3.03
N LYS A 80 -3.15 14.48 4.13
CA LYS A 80 -4.02 13.50 4.81
C LYS A 80 -4.42 12.28 3.95
N LYS A 81 -3.76 12.06 2.81
CA LYS A 81 -3.95 10.90 1.92
C LYS A 81 -2.76 9.95 2.06
N LEU A 82 -3.04 8.66 1.90
CA LEU A 82 -2.01 7.63 1.78
C LEU A 82 -1.57 7.54 0.31
N ILE A 83 -0.32 7.89 0.03
CA ILE A 83 0.23 7.85 -1.32
C ILE A 83 0.97 6.54 -1.52
N VAL A 84 0.54 5.70 -2.46
CA VAL A 84 1.22 4.46 -2.84
C VAL A 84 2.28 4.80 -3.88
N LYS A 85 3.55 4.83 -3.46
CA LYS A 85 4.69 5.21 -4.33
C LYS A 85 5.10 4.09 -5.26
N THR A 86 5.09 2.85 -4.78
CA THR A 86 5.49 1.68 -5.57
C THR A 86 4.86 0.39 -5.02
N VAL A 87 4.84 -0.64 -5.86
CA VAL A 87 4.43 -2.00 -5.50
C VAL A 87 5.58 -2.96 -5.75
N MET A 88 5.82 -3.86 -4.80
CA MET A 88 6.86 -4.88 -4.87
C MET A 88 6.25 -6.25 -4.60
N GLN A 89 6.88 -7.31 -5.11
CA GLN A 89 6.58 -8.65 -4.66
C GLN A 89 7.18 -8.82 -3.26
N THR A 90 6.40 -9.36 -2.34
CA THR A 90 6.89 -9.64 -1.00
C THR A 90 7.85 -10.81 -1.05
N ARG A 91 9.09 -10.60 -0.60
CA ARG A 91 10.04 -11.69 -0.40
C ARG A 91 9.73 -12.44 0.90
N LYS A 92 9.94 -13.76 0.92
CA LYS A 92 9.64 -14.62 2.08
C LYS A 92 10.40 -14.19 3.34
N ASP A 93 11.71 -13.98 3.22
CA ASP A 93 12.61 -13.52 4.28
C ASP A 93 12.19 -12.17 4.86
N PHE A 94 11.76 -11.25 3.99
CA PHE A 94 11.21 -9.97 4.41
C PHE A 94 9.89 -10.16 5.18
N TRP A 95 8.96 -10.95 4.65
CA TRP A 95 7.65 -11.18 5.28
C TRP A 95 7.78 -11.71 6.71
N GLU A 96 8.61 -12.74 6.91
CA GLU A 96 8.79 -13.38 8.22
C GLU A 96 9.32 -12.42 9.30
N LYS A 97 10.20 -11.48 8.91
CA LYS A 97 10.69 -10.43 9.82
C LYS A 97 9.67 -9.31 9.99
N PHE A 98 9.00 -8.93 8.92
CA PHE A 98 8.04 -7.84 8.87
C PHE A 98 6.84 -8.10 9.78
N VAL A 99 6.24 -9.28 9.69
CA VAL A 99 5.02 -9.61 10.46
C VAL A 99 5.19 -9.60 11.97
N ARG A 100 6.43 -9.76 12.46
CA ARG A 100 6.74 -9.72 13.90
C ARG A 100 6.59 -8.32 14.48
N LYS A 101 6.78 -7.27 13.66
CA LYS A 101 6.73 -5.87 14.08
C LYS A 101 5.54 -5.10 13.50
N ALA A 102 4.94 -5.62 12.44
CA ALA A 102 3.87 -4.96 11.71
C ALA A 102 2.50 -5.20 12.37
N LYS A 103 1.65 -4.18 12.34
CA LYS A 103 0.28 -4.21 12.87
C LYS A 103 -0.73 -4.39 11.73
N PRO A 104 -1.92 -4.96 11.95
CA PRO A 104 -2.98 -4.92 10.94
C PRO A 104 -3.28 -3.48 10.51
N THR A 105 -3.64 -3.27 9.25
CA THR A 105 -4.10 -1.95 8.80
C THR A 105 -5.37 -1.54 9.55
N PRO A 106 -5.51 -0.26 9.96
CA PRO A 106 -6.60 0.15 10.85
C PRO A 106 -7.90 0.50 10.11
N TRP A 107 -7.86 0.66 8.79
CA TRP A 107 -8.96 1.27 8.04
C TRP A 107 -10.01 0.25 7.62
N LYS A 108 -11.27 0.53 7.98
CA LYS A 108 -12.44 -0.22 7.52
C LYS A 108 -12.86 0.21 6.12
N ARG A 109 -12.78 1.52 5.84
CA ARG A 109 -13.18 2.11 4.55
C ARG A 109 -11.96 2.65 3.79
N ILE A 110 -11.73 2.13 2.58
CA ILE A 110 -10.62 2.53 1.72
C ILE A 110 -11.21 3.19 0.47
N LEU A 111 -10.90 4.47 0.27
CA LEU A 111 -11.35 5.26 -0.88
C LEU A 111 -10.17 5.48 -1.81
N ILE A 112 -10.28 5.09 -3.08
CA ILE A 112 -9.24 5.40 -4.06
C ILE A 112 -9.56 6.76 -4.67
N ALA A 113 -8.64 7.71 -4.52
CA ALA A 113 -8.69 8.98 -5.21
C ALA A 113 -8.35 8.76 -6.68
N ARG A 114 -9.31 9.05 -7.56
CA ARG A 114 -9.11 9.08 -9.00
C ARG A 114 -8.66 10.48 -9.39
N SER A 115 -7.56 10.56 -10.12
CA SER A 115 -7.14 11.76 -10.84
C SER A 115 -7.92 11.88 -12.13
#